data_AF-A0A8H4UGN8-F1
#
_entry.id   AF-A0A8H4UGN8-F1
#
_cell.length_a   1.000
_cell.length_b   1.000
_cell.length_c   1.000
_cell.angle_alpha   90.00
_cell.angle_beta   90.00
_cell.angle_gamma   90.00
#
_symmetry.space_group_name_H-M   'P 1'
#
loop_
_entity.id
_entity.type
_entity.pdbx_description
1 polymer ?
#
loop_
_entity_poly.entity_id
_entity_poly.type
_entity_poly.pdbx_seq_one_letter_code
_entity_poly.pdbx_strand_id
1 'polypeptide(L)'
;MISSYLVVNQRKIKVPDLFVGNKSSIYWYTYGVNWRAVVALICGVVPSLPGFIAYVNPSITVPIGLTHLYYICFLTGMSISAAVYVALHYAVPDRRLQAFVNSAPPARQLMDEYRELYDNPDEVFHVDVSQGKMDD
;
A
#
# COMPACT_ATOMS: atom_id res chain seq x y z
N MET A 1 4.34 0.93 -3.56
CA MET A 1 4.71 1.52 -2.25
C MET A 1 4.48 3.03 -2.22
N ILE A 2 5.17 3.82 -3.05
CA ILE A 2 5.02 5.29 -3.07
C ILE A 2 3.56 5.73 -3.25
N SER A 3 2.88 5.20 -4.27
CA SER A 3 1.45 5.50 -4.52
C SER A 3 0.53 5.05 -3.39
N SER A 4 0.83 3.92 -2.74
CA SER A 4 0.06 3.43 -1.60
C SER A 4 0.14 4.39 -0.44
N TYR A 5 1.35 4.84 -0.08
CA TYR A 5 1.53 5.76 1.05
C TYR A 5 1.02 7.18 0.76
N LEU A 6 1.41 7.77 -0.37
CA LEU A 6 1.14 9.17 -0.66
C LEU A 6 -0.29 9.41 -1.14
N VAL A 7 -0.84 8.53 -1.97
CA VAL A 7 -2.14 8.76 -2.64
C VAL A 7 -3.25 8.02 -1.90
N VAL A 8 -3.11 6.70 -1.72
CA VAL A 8 -4.19 5.87 -1.16
C VAL A 8 -4.34 6.09 0.34
N ASN A 9 -3.24 6.03 1.09
CA ASN A 9 -3.24 6.18 2.55
C ASN A 9 -3.14 7.64 2.99
N GLN A 10 -2.86 8.57 2.08
CA GLN A 10 -2.68 10.00 2.37
C GLN A 10 -1.71 10.28 3.53
N ARG A 11 -0.65 9.48 3.64
CA ARG A 11 0.35 9.49 4.72
C ARG A 11 -0.16 9.06 6.10
N LYS A 12 -1.36 8.49 6.20
CA LYS A 12 -1.96 7.97 7.44
C LYS A 12 -1.79 6.44 7.48
N ILE A 13 -1.12 5.92 8.50
CA ILE A 13 -0.91 4.48 8.68
C ILE A 13 -1.41 4.11 10.08
N LYS A 14 -2.30 3.12 10.18
CA LYS A 14 -2.72 2.55 11.47
C LYS A 14 -1.64 1.59 11.96
N VAL A 15 -0.80 2.04 12.90
CA VAL A 15 0.35 1.25 13.40
C VAL A 15 -0.08 -0.04 14.12
N PRO A 16 -1.10 -0.03 15.01
CA PRO A 16 -1.49 -1.25 15.74
C PRO A 16 -1.91 -2.41 14.81
N ASP A 17 -2.59 -2.09 13.70
CA ASP A 17 -3.09 -3.10 12.76
C ASP A 17 -1.98 -3.71 11.88
N LEU A 18 -0.79 -3.09 11.80
CA LEU A 18 0.35 -3.65 11.05
C LEU A 18 0.85 -4.97 11.65
N PHE A 19 0.68 -5.14 12.96
CA PHE A 19 1.17 -6.31 13.69
C PHE A 19 0.08 -7.37 13.93
N VAL A 20 -1.12 -7.16 13.39
CA VAL A 20 -2.26 -8.06 13.55
C VAL A 20 -2.44 -8.93 12.31
N GLY A 21 -2.10 -10.21 12.42
CA GLY A 21 -2.15 -11.20 11.33
C GLY A 21 -3.50 -11.91 11.18
N ASN A 22 -4.62 -11.26 11.51
CA ASN A 22 -5.95 -11.88 11.43
C ASN A 22 -6.98 -10.94 10.78
N LYS A 23 -8.22 -11.42 10.62
CA LYS A 23 -9.32 -10.71 9.94
C LYS A 23 -9.72 -9.36 10.56
N SER A 24 -9.29 -9.06 11.79
CA SER A 24 -9.58 -7.77 12.45
C SER A 24 -8.71 -6.63 11.92
N SER A 25 -7.53 -6.92 11.36
CA SER A 25 -6.66 -5.91 10.77
C SER A 25 -7.27 -5.28 9.52
N ILE A 26 -7.14 -3.97 9.37
CA ILE A 26 -7.44 -3.27 8.11
C ILE A 26 -6.57 -3.76 6.94
N TYR A 27 -5.38 -4.31 7.22
CA TYR A 27 -4.44 -4.78 6.19
C TYR A 27 -4.60 -6.26 5.86
N TRP A 28 -5.60 -6.93 6.42
CA TRP A 28 -5.88 -8.33 6.07
C TRP A 28 -6.38 -8.49 4.63
N TYR A 29 -7.05 -7.49 4.04
CA TYR A 29 -7.61 -7.57 2.68
C TYR A 29 -8.35 -8.90 2.42
N THR A 30 -7.99 -9.62 1.35
CA THR A 30 -8.52 -10.93 0.98
C THR A 30 -7.54 -12.02 1.45
N TYR A 31 -7.75 -12.53 2.67
CA TYR A 31 -6.92 -13.60 3.28
C TYR A 31 -5.43 -13.25 3.47
N GLY A 32 -5.13 -11.99 3.82
CA GLY A 32 -3.78 -11.46 3.98
C GLY A 32 -3.19 -10.86 2.70
N VAL A 33 -3.89 -10.96 1.56
CA VAL A 33 -3.35 -10.54 0.26
C VAL A 33 -4.12 -9.34 -0.30
N ASN A 34 -3.38 -8.28 -0.63
CA ASN A 34 -3.89 -7.19 -1.47
C ASN A 34 -3.74 -7.55 -2.95
N TRP A 35 -4.77 -8.16 -3.53
CA TRP A 35 -4.78 -8.52 -4.95
C TRP A 35 -4.55 -7.32 -5.88
N ARG A 36 -4.95 -6.11 -5.47
CA ARG A 36 -4.75 -4.88 -6.27
C ARG A 36 -3.28 -4.54 -6.43
N ALA A 37 -2.48 -4.80 -5.40
CA ALA A 37 -1.02 -4.64 -5.44
C ALA A 37 -0.38 -5.65 -6.41
N VAL A 38 -0.86 -6.89 -6.42
CA VAL A 38 -0.37 -7.95 -7.32
C VAL A 38 -0.67 -7.59 -8.78
N VAL A 39 -1.91 -7.17 -9.08
CA VAL A 39 -2.29 -6.74 -10.44
C VAL A 39 -1.45 -5.55 -10.89
N ALA A 40 -1.28 -4.53 -10.03
CA ALA A 40 -0.45 -3.38 -10.35
C ALA A 40 1.01 -3.74 -10.65
N LEU A 41 1.59 -4.66 -9.86
CA LEU A 41 2.94 -5.17 -10.08
C LEU A 41 3.07 -5.87 -11.43
N ILE A 42 2.13 -6.77 -11.75
CA ILE A 42 2.13 -7.50 -13.02
C ILE A 42 2.04 -6.51 -14.19
N CYS A 43 1.13 -5.54 -14.13
CA CYS A 43 0.98 -4.53 -15.18
C CYS A 43 2.24 -3.68 -15.39
N GLY A 44 3.00 -3.38 -14.33
CA GLY A 44 4.26 -2.66 -14.45
C GLY A 44 5.41 -3.48 -15.03
N VAL A 45 5.45 -4.79 -14.75
CA VAL A 45 6.53 -5.69 -15.19
C VAL A 45 6.32 -6.16 -16.63
N VAL A 46 5.08 -6.48 -17.02
CA VAL A 46 4.76 -7.09 -18.33
C VAL A 46 5.35 -6.33 -19.53
N PRO A 47 5.28 -4.99 -19.62
CA PRO A 47 5.85 -4.25 -20.74
C PRO A 47 7.37 -4.36 -20.88
N SER A 48 8.07 -4.65 -19.78
CA SER A 48 9.54 -4.75 -19.76
C SER A 48 10.05 -6.15 -20.11
N LEU A 49 9.20 -7.18 -20.03
CA LEU A 49 9.59 -8.57 -20.29
C LEU A 49 10.08 -8.83 -21.71
N PRO A 50 9.44 -8.32 -22.79
CA PRO A 50 9.93 -8.58 -24.14
C PRO A 50 11.33 -8.03 -24.38
N GLY A 51 11.63 -6.82 -23.89
CA GLY A 51 12.97 -6.23 -24.01
C GLY A 51 14.01 -6.97 -23.17
N PHE A 52 13.63 -7.50 -22.00
CA PHE A 52 14.49 -8.39 -21.21
C PHE A 52 14.82 -9.69 -21.96
N ILE A 53 13.82 -10.31 -22.61
CA ILE A 53 14.02 -11.54 -23.39
C ILE A 53 14.97 -11.31 -24.57
N ALA A 54 14.81 -10.21 -25.31
CA ALA A 54 15.71 -9.84 -26.39
C ALA A 54 17.13 -9.56 -25.91
N TYR A 55 17.27 -9.01 -24.70
CA TYR A 55 18.57 -8.74 -24.08
C TYR A 55 19.30 -10.04 -23.70
N VAL A 56 18.58 -11.04 -23.17
CA VAL A 56 19.16 -12.33 -22.77
C VAL A 56 19.42 -13.25 -23.97
N ASN A 57 18.54 -13.23 -24.97
CA ASN A 57 18.67 -14.04 -26.17
C ASN A 57 18.58 -13.16 -27.44
N PRO A 58 19.73 -12.76 -28.02
CA PRO A 58 19.75 -11.88 -29.18
C PRO A 58 19.20 -12.53 -30.46
N SER A 59 18.97 -13.84 -30.46
CA SER A 59 18.30 -14.53 -31.58
C SER A 59 16.80 -14.20 -31.66
N ILE A 60 16.21 -13.66 -30.59
CA ILE A 60 14.79 -13.29 -30.55
C ILE A 60 14.65 -11.83 -30.97
N THR A 61 14.06 -11.62 -32.14
CA THR A 61 13.80 -10.27 -32.66
C THR A 61 12.55 -9.69 -32.00
N VAL A 62 12.72 -8.61 -31.24
CA VAL A 62 11.62 -7.88 -30.58
C VAL A 62 11.56 -6.46 -31.16
N PRO A 63 10.37 -5.85 -31.29
CA PRO A 63 10.23 -4.47 -31.74
C PRO A 63 11.14 -3.50 -30.97
N ILE A 64 11.79 -2.59 -31.70
CA ILE A 64 12.77 -1.63 -31.14
C ILE A 64 12.20 -0.82 -29.96
N GLY A 65 10.90 -0.50 -30.00
CA GLY A 65 10.22 0.24 -28.94
C GLY A 65 10.18 -0.51 -27.60
N LEU A 66 10.03 -1.83 -27.61
CA LEU A 66 10.02 -2.64 -26.38
C LEU A 66 11.43 -2.82 -25.82
N THR A 67 12.45 -2.86 -26.69
CA THR A 67 13.86 -2.84 -26.28
C THR A 67 14.20 -1.51 -25.60
N HIS A 68 13.77 -0.38 -26.16
CA HIS A 68 13.96 0.93 -25.53
C HIS A 68 13.20 1.06 -24.22
N LEU A 69 11.98 0.51 -24.13
CA LEU A 69 11.19 0.50 -22.90
C LEU A 69 11.92 -0.24 -21.78
N TYR A 70 12.62 -1.34 -22.10
CA TYR A 70 13.45 -2.07 -21.15
C TYR A 70 14.62 -1.24 -20.60
N TYR A 71 15.25 -0.36 -21.39
CA TYR A 71 16.32 0.52 -20.90
C TYR A 71 15.85 1.50 -19.82
N ILE A 72 14.57 1.89 -19.85
CA ILE A 72 13.95 2.77 -18.85
C ILE A 72 12.94 2.03 -17.96
N CYS A 73 13.08 0.70 -17.85
CA CYS A 73 12.10 -0.17 -17.18
C CYS A 73 11.80 0.23 -15.73
N PHE A 74 12.77 0.80 -15.02
CA PHE A 74 12.56 1.26 -13.66
C PHE A 74 11.55 2.41 -13.60
N LEU A 75 11.70 3.41 -14.47
CA LEU A 75 10.82 4.58 -14.49
C LEU A 75 9.43 4.19 -15.02
N THR A 76 9.38 3.48 -16.15
CA THR A 76 8.10 3.06 -16.76
C THR A 76 7.36 2.06 -15.87
N GLY A 77 8.04 1.07 -15.33
CA GLY A 77 7.47 0.08 -14.41
C GLY A 77 6.95 0.70 -13.11
N MET A 78 7.71 1.65 -12.53
CA MET A 78 7.24 2.41 -11.35
C MET A 78 5.99 3.23 -11.69
N SER A 79 6.00 4.01 -12.76
CA SER A 79 4.89 4.88 -13.15
C SER A 79 3.63 4.09 -13.49
N ILE A 80 3.76 3.00 -14.26
CA ILE A 80 2.63 2.12 -14.62
C ILE A 80 2.06 1.45 -13.37
N SER A 81 2.92 0.86 -12.52
CA SER A 81 2.47 0.23 -11.27
C SER A 81 1.78 1.24 -10.35
N ALA A 82 2.33 2.46 -10.25
CA ALA A 82 1.74 3.52 -9.44
C ALA A 82 0.35 3.91 -9.95
N ALA A 83 0.21 4.16 -11.25
CA ALA A 83 -1.05 4.54 -11.88
C ALA A 83 -2.11 3.44 -11.77
N VAL A 84 -1.76 2.19 -12.09
CA VAL A 84 -2.68 1.05 -12.01
C VAL A 84 -3.13 0.82 -10.57
N TYR A 85 -2.21 0.88 -9.61
CA TYR A 85 -2.56 0.71 -8.19
C TYR A 85 -3.54 1.76 -7.70
N VAL A 86 -3.32 3.03 -8.06
CA VAL A 86 -4.21 4.14 -7.72
C VAL A 86 -5.57 3.94 -8.39
N ALA A 87 -5.59 3.66 -9.69
CA ALA A 87 -6.83 3.41 -10.43
C ALA A 87 -7.65 2.27 -9.83
N LEU A 88 -7.02 1.17 -9.45
CA LEU A 88 -7.71 0.03 -8.80
C LEU A 88 -8.28 0.40 -7.43
N HIS A 89 -7.58 1.22 -6.65
CA HIS A 89 -8.07 1.68 -5.35
C HIS A 89 -9.21 2.71 -5.46
N TYR A 90 -9.31 3.44 -6.58
CA TYR A 90 -10.46 4.29 -6.88
C TYR A 90 -11.65 3.51 -7.46
N ALA A 91 -11.39 2.58 -8.38
CA ALA A 91 -12.45 1.79 -9.03
C ALA A 91 -13.05 0.73 -8.09
N VAL A 92 -12.21 0.07 -7.29
CA VAL A 92 -12.63 -0.91 -6.29
C VAL A 92 -12.07 -0.46 -4.94
N PRO A 93 -12.80 0.38 -4.19
CA PRO A 93 -12.33 0.90 -2.92
C PRO A 93 -12.29 -0.18 -1.83
N ASP A 94 -11.27 -0.12 -0.97
CA ASP A 94 -11.25 -0.90 0.26
C ASP A 94 -11.98 -0.13 1.36
N ARG A 95 -13.16 -0.62 1.77
CA ARG A 95 -14.02 0.07 2.73
C ARG A 95 -13.35 0.28 4.08
N ARG A 96 -12.55 -0.67 4.56
CA ARG A 96 -11.89 -0.59 5.87
C ARG A 96 -10.77 0.43 5.85
N LEU A 97 -9.95 0.39 4.80
CA LEU A 97 -8.88 1.36 4.61
C LEU A 97 -9.43 2.78 4.43
N GLN A 98 -10.46 2.95 3.60
CA GLN A 98 -11.07 4.27 3.39
C GLN A 98 -11.76 4.81 4.64
N ALA A 99 -12.45 3.96 5.41
CA ALA A 99 -13.03 4.37 6.69
C ALA A 99 -11.96 4.93 7.62
N PHE A 100 -10.82 4.24 7.75
CA PHE A 100 -9.70 4.71 8.56
C PHE A 100 -9.09 6.02 8.01
N VAL A 101 -8.81 6.10 6.71
CA VAL A 101 -8.19 7.30 6.11
C VAL A 101 -9.10 8.54 6.29
N ASN A 102 -10.42 8.36 6.22
CA ASN A 102 -11.40 9.43 6.40
C ASN A 102 -11.61 9.80 7.87
N SER A 103 -11.58 8.83 8.79
CA SER A 103 -11.80 9.07 10.22
C SER A 103 -10.54 9.55 10.95
N ALA A 104 -9.36 9.17 10.48
CA ALA A 104 -8.11 9.45 11.15
C ALA A 104 -7.74 10.94 11.09
N PRO A 105 -7.10 11.49 12.14
CA PRO A 105 -6.60 12.86 12.15
C PRO A 105 -5.57 13.10 11.04
N PRO A 106 -5.22 14.37 10.76
CA PRO A 106 -4.13 14.72 9.86
C PRO A 106 -2.85 13.93 10.17
N ALA A 107 -2.11 13.53 9.14
CA ALA A 107 -0.98 12.60 9.26
C ALA A 107 0.04 12.98 10.36
N ARG A 108 0.31 14.28 10.55
CA ARG A 108 1.23 14.76 11.59
C ARG A 108 0.70 14.49 13.01
N GLN A 109 -0.56 14.84 13.26
CA GLN A 109 -1.20 14.60 14.56
C GLN A 109 -1.27 13.10 14.87
N LEU A 110 -1.63 12.29 13.88
CA LEU A 110 -1.64 10.83 14.03
C LEU A 110 -0.25 10.27 14.40
N MET A 111 0.82 10.82 13.82
CA MET A 111 2.19 10.42 14.14
C MET A 111 2.59 10.85 15.56
N ASP A 112 2.21 12.05 15.98
CA ASP A 112 2.49 12.57 17.32
C ASP A 112 1.73 11.74 18.37
N GLU A 113 0.46 11.41 18.12
CA GLU A 113 -0.37 10.55 18.98
C GLU A 113 0.22 9.13 19.12
N TYR A 114 0.61 8.49 18.01
CA TYR A 114 1.28 7.19 18.09
C TYR A 114 2.61 7.28 18.82
N ARG A 115 3.38 8.34 18.62
CA ARG A 115 4.65 8.53 19.31
C ARG A 115 4.45 8.62 20.81
N GLU A 116 3.51 9.43 21.27
CA GLU A 116 3.19 9.57 22.71
C GLU A 116 2.72 8.24 23.30
N LEU A 117 1.85 7.50 22.59
CA LEU A 117 1.35 6.20 23.02
C LEU A 117 2.46 5.16 23.22
N TYR A 118 3.46 5.15 22.34
CA TYR A 118 4.58 4.21 22.43
C TYR A 118 5.72 4.67 23.35
N ASP A 119 5.92 5.98 23.50
CA ASP A 119 6.93 6.55 24.41
C ASP A 119 6.47 6.44 25.88
N ASN A 120 5.15 6.51 26.16
CA ASN A 120 4.56 6.43 27.51
C ASN A 120 3.49 5.32 27.63
N PRO A 121 3.86 4.04 27.49
CA PRO A 121 2.88 2.94 27.44
C PRO A 121 2.06 2.78 28.73
N ASP A 122 2.65 3.11 29.88
CA ASP A 122 2.00 2.95 31.19
C ASP A 122 0.91 4.01 31.44
N GLU A 123 1.05 5.24 30.93
CA GLU A 123 0.06 6.31 31.14
C GLU A 123 -1.22 6.11 30.33
N VAL A 124 -1.11 5.64 29.08
CA VAL A 124 -2.27 5.48 28.18
C VAL A 124 -3.11 4.26 28.53
N PHE A 125 -2.49 3.17 28.99
CA PHE A 125 -3.21 1.97 29.42
C PHE A 125 -4.12 2.24 30.63
N HIS A 126 -3.75 3.20 31.50
CA HIS A 126 -4.59 3.62 32.63
C HIS A 126 -5.82 4.43 32.23
N VAL A 127 -5.80 5.14 31.10
CA VAL A 127 -6.97 5.85 30.57
C VAL A 127 -7.97 4.84 29.96
N ASP A 128 -7.48 3.86 29.19
CA ASP A 128 -8.32 2.85 28.53
C ASP A 128 -8.94 1.83 29.51
N VAL A 129 -8.29 1.52 30.64
CA VAL A 129 -8.88 0.64 31.68
C VAL A 129 -9.92 1.38 32.54
N SER A 130 -9.78 2.70 32.74
CA SER A 130 -10.77 3.49 33.50
C SER A 130 -11.97 3.94 32.65
N GLN A 131 -11.85 3.93 31.32
CA GLN A 131 -12.95 4.20 30.38
C GLN A 131 -13.64 2.94 29.84
N GLY A 132 -13.40 1.78 30.48
CA GLY A 132 -14.26 0.60 30.38
C GLY A 132 -15.64 0.85 30.96
N LYS A 133 -16.42 1.73 30.33
CA LYS A 133 -17.86 1.82 30.55
C LYS A 133 -18.51 0.65 29.82
N MET A 134 -18.73 -0.41 30.58
CA MET A 134 -19.88 -1.29 30.43
C MET A 134 -21.14 -0.41 30.43
N ASP A 135 -21.82 -0.39 29.29
CA ASP A 135 -23.25 -0.12 29.21
C ASP A 135 -23.88 -1.35 28.55
N ASP A 136 -24.83 -1.94 29.29
CA ASP A 136 -25.58 -3.17 28.99
C ASP A 136 -26.34 -3.18 27.65
#